data_AF-A0A5C8ZQI1-F1
#
_entry.id   AF-A0A5C8ZQI1-F1
#
_cell.length_a   1.000
_cell.length_b   1.000
_cell.length_c   1.000
_cell.angle_alpha   90.00
_cell.angle_beta   90.00
_cell.angle_gamma   90.00
#
_symmetry.space_group_name_H-M   'P 1'
#
loop_
_entity.id
_entity.type
_entity.pdbx_description
1 polymer ?
#
loop_
_entity_poly.entity_id
_entity_poly.type
_entity_poly.pdbx_seq_one_letter_code
_entity_poly.pdbx_strand_id
1 'polypeptide(L)'
;MNLIKVTAAAALLTVSAGSFAAKPTSIVFQANGETADGTPYAEYMVKCSNGKEMPLTAWDKRRKWCVGEASTEECEKKQIKAAKAACKAS
;
A
#
# COMPACT_ATOMS: atom_id res chain seq x y z
N MET A 1 -53.34 7.68 23.64
CA MET A 1 -52.01 8.20 24.04
C MET A 1 -51.22 7.07 24.70
N ASN A 2 -49.91 6.98 24.44
CA ASN A 2 -48.89 6.16 25.15
C ASN A 2 -48.48 4.76 24.64
N LEU A 3 -48.38 4.51 23.33
CA LEU A 3 -47.57 3.37 22.83
C LEU A 3 -46.55 3.74 21.72
N ILE A 4 -46.38 5.03 21.40
CA ILE A 4 -45.60 5.48 20.23
C ILE A 4 -44.22 6.07 20.63
N LYS A 5 -43.83 6.05 21.91
CA LYS A 5 -42.67 6.84 22.40
C LYS A 5 -41.36 6.07 22.64
N VAL A 6 -41.24 4.79 22.29
CA VAL A 6 -40.00 4.03 22.58
C VAL A 6 -39.60 3.09 21.44
N THR A 7 -39.29 3.62 20.26
CA THR A 7 -38.46 2.90 19.26
C THR A 7 -37.59 3.89 18.48
N ALA A 8 -36.94 4.81 19.19
CA ALA A 8 -36.05 5.82 18.62
C ALA A 8 -34.67 5.73 19.28
N ALA A 9 -33.98 4.58 19.23
CA ALA A 9 -32.58 4.50 19.70
C ALA A 9 -31.82 3.17 19.37
N ALA A 10 -32.05 2.47 18.25
CA ALA A 10 -31.42 1.13 18.08
C ALA A 10 -30.79 0.81 16.71
N ALA A 11 -30.58 1.76 15.80
CA ALA A 11 -30.00 1.47 14.48
C ALA A 11 -28.73 2.29 14.14
N LEU A 12 -28.00 2.80 15.13
CA LEU A 12 -26.79 3.61 14.92
C LEU A 12 -25.46 2.86 15.16
N LEU A 13 -25.47 1.54 15.26
CA LEU A 13 -24.27 0.73 15.56
C LEU A 13 -23.82 -0.16 14.40
N THR A 14 -23.65 0.40 13.20
CA THR A 14 -22.90 -0.33 12.16
C THR A 14 -21.58 0.37 11.86
N VAL A 15 -20.60 -0.04 12.67
CA VAL A 15 -19.18 -0.16 12.35
C VAL A 15 -18.53 1.11 11.84
N SER A 16 -17.96 1.85 12.78
CA SER A 16 -16.76 2.65 12.53
C SER A 16 -15.66 1.73 12.02
N ALA A 17 -15.65 1.47 10.71
CA ALA A 17 -14.48 0.94 10.02
C ALA A 17 -13.39 2.00 10.20
N GLY A 18 -12.56 1.84 11.23
CA GLY A 18 -11.41 2.70 11.45
C GLY A 18 -10.63 2.74 10.15
N SER A 19 -10.57 3.92 9.53
CA SER A 19 -9.79 4.17 8.33
C SER A 19 -8.31 4.11 8.73
N PHE A 20 -7.80 2.90 8.94
CA PHE A 20 -6.39 2.66 9.12
C PHE A 20 -5.77 2.75 7.74
N ALA A 21 -5.01 3.83 7.49
CA ALA A 21 -4.17 3.93 6.29
C ALA A 21 -3.42 2.61 6.10
N ALA A 22 -3.55 1.98 4.93
CA ALA A 22 -3.04 0.64 4.73
C ALA A 22 -1.53 0.61 4.95
N LYS A 23 -1.08 -0.31 5.79
CA LYS A 23 0.33 -0.46 6.18
C LYS A 23 0.93 -1.63 5.40
N PRO A 24 2.21 -1.55 5.02
CA PRO A 24 2.90 -2.69 4.43
C PRO A 24 3.05 -3.80 5.48
N THR A 25 2.60 -5.01 5.16
CA THR A 25 2.68 -6.21 6.00
C THR A 25 3.80 -7.13 5.57
N SER A 26 4.08 -7.21 4.26
CA SER A 26 5.16 -8.02 3.69
C SER A 26 5.71 -7.36 2.43
N ILE A 27 6.99 -7.54 2.16
CA ILE A 27 7.66 -7.08 0.94
C ILE A 27 8.45 -8.27 0.39
N VAL A 28 8.06 -8.76 -0.77
CA VAL A 28 8.60 -9.98 -1.37
C VAL A 28 9.34 -9.63 -2.65
N PHE A 29 10.54 -10.16 -2.84
CA PHE A 29 11.26 -10.04 -4.11
C PHE A 29 10.60 -10.90 -5.17
N GLN A 30 10.40 -10.35 -6.37
CA GLN A 30 9.80 -11.03 -7.50
C GLN A 30 10.87 -11.45 -8.52
N ALA A 31 11.53 -10.48 -9.13
CA ALA A 31 12.47 -10.71 -10.22
C ALA A 31 13.52 -9.59 -10.30
N ASN A 32 14.58 -9.81 -11.10
CA ASN A 32 15.44 -8.72 -11.55
C ASN A 32 15.03 -8.37 -12.99
N GLY A 33 14.95 -7.09 -13.28
CA GLY A 33 14.70 -6.55 -14.61
C GLY A 33 15.85 -5.65 -15.06
N GLU A 34 15.82 -5.29 -16.33
CA GLU A 34 16.75 -4.35 -16.94
C GLU A 34 15.95 -3.40 -17.82
N THR A 35 16.21 -2.09 -17.72
CA THR A 35 15.56 -1.12 -18.61
C THR A 35 16.11 -1.24 -20.03
N ALA A 36 15.42 -0.65 -21.01
CA ALA A 36 15.91 -0.59 -22.39
C ALA A 36 17.32 0.06 -22.51
N ASP A 37 17.68 0.91 -21.54
CA ASP A 37 18.98 1.58 -21.47
C ASP A 37 20.07 0.74 -20.76
N GLY A 38 19.77 -0.51 -20.40
CA GLY A 38 20.71 -1.42 -19.73
C GLY A 38 20.85 -1.18 -18.22
N THR A 39 19.92 -0.42 -17.59
CA THR A 39 19.99 -0.16 -16.15
C THR A 39 19.30 -1.28 -15.38
N PRO A 40 20.02 -2.04 -14.53
CA PRO A 40 19.42 -3.13 -13.77
C PRO A 40 18.56 -2.60 -12.62
N TYR A 41 17.42 -3.25 -12.41
CA TYR A 41 16.52 -2.99 -11.29
C TYR A 41 15.98 -4.31 -10.72
N ALA A 42 15.44 -4.25 -9.51
CA ALA A 42 14.83 -5.40 -8.85
C ALA A 42 13.36 -5.12 -8.55
N GLU A 43 12.50 -6.06 -8.88
CA GLU A 43 11.06 -6.00 -8.69
C GLU A 43 10.69 -6.64 -7.34
N TYR A 44 9.79 -5.97 -6.65
CA TYR A 44 9.26 -6.37 -5.36
C TYR A 44 7.75 -6.18 -5.37
N MET A 45 7.06 -7.00 -4.58
CA MET A 45 5.63 -6.89 -4.33
C MET A 45 5.40 -6.61 -2.86
N VAL A 46 4.70 -5.51 -2.57
CA VAL A 46 4.33 -5.12 -1.20
C VAL A 46 2.90 -5.56 -0.95
N LYS A 47 2.68 -6.38 0.06
CA LYS A 47 1.34 -6.69 0.57
C LYS A 47 0.95 -5.64 1.60
N CYS A 48 -0.25 -5.09 1.44
CA CYS A 48 -0.81 -4.07 2.29
C CYS A 48 -1.86 -4.67 3.23
N SER A 49 -2.07 -4.05 4.39
CA SER A 49 -3.00 -4.55 5.42
C SER A 49 -4.47 -4.55 4.99
N ASN A 50 -4.80 -3.87 3.89
CA ASN A 50 -6.11 -3.89 3.24
C ASN A 50 -6.28 -5.07 2.26
N GLY A 51 -5.30 -5.98 2.18
CA GLY A 51 -5.31 -7.14 1.28
C GLY A 51 -4.87 -6.83 -0.15
N LYS A 52 -4.54 -5.58 -0.48
CA LYS A 52 -4.02 -5.19 -1.80
C LYS A 52 -2.53 -5.48 -1.89
N GLU A 53 -2.06 -5.72 -3.11
CA GLU A 53 -0.65 -5.86 -3.43
C GLU A 53 -0.22 -4.75 -4.39
N MET A 54 0.93 -4.14 -4.11
CA MET A 54 1.45 -3.01 -4.87
C MET A 54 2.88 -3.30 -5.35
N PRO A 55 3.18 -3.07 -6.64
CA PRO A 55 4.52 -3.26 -7.16
C PRO A 55 5.47 -2.17 -6.65
N LEU A 56 6.71 -2.57 -6.43
CA LEU A 56 7.79 -1.73 -5.95
C LEU A 56 9.07 -2.10 -6.68
N THR A 57 9.82 -1.10 -7.14
CA THR A 57 11.12 -1.32 -7.79
C THR A 57 12.27 -0.80 -6.95
N ALA A 58 13.37 -1.54 -6.94
CA ALA A 58 14.61 -1.16 -6.28
C ALA A 58 15.70 -0.94 -7.33
N TRP A 59 16.36 0.21 -7.22
CA TRP A 59 17.37 0.71 -8.13
C TRP A 59 18.67 0.99 -7.38
N ASP A 60 19.77 1.14 -8.12
CA ASP A 60 21.09 1.49 -7.59
C ASP A 60 21.47 0.61 -6.37
N LYS A 61 21.46 -0.72 -6.56
CA LYS A 61 21.75 -1.70 -5.50
C LYS A 61 20.90 -1.50 -4.23
N ARG A 62 19.59 -1.25 -4.40
CA ARG A 62 18.59 -1.01 -3.33
C ARG A 62 18.78 0.28 -2.55
N ARG A 63 19.48 1.28 -3.12
CA ARG A 63 19.63 2.62 -2.53
C ARG A 63 18.48 3.56 -2.90
N LYS A 64 17.75 3.23 -3.95
CA LYS A 64 16.58 3.98 -4.43
C LYS A 64 15.43 3.01 -4.61
N TRP A 65 14.27 3.34 -4.04
CA TRP A 65 13.07 2.50 -4.07
C TRP A 65 11.94 3.31 -4.64
N CYS A 66 11.26 2.82 -5.67
CA CYS A 66 10.22 3.56 -6.36
C CYS A 66 8.91 2.75 -6.36
N VAL A 67 7.78 3.46 -6.26
CA VAL A 67 6.43 2.87 -6.29
C VAL A 67 6.01 2.64 -7.73
N GLY A 68 5.52 1.44 -8.04
CA GLY A 68 5.08 1.04 -9.38
C GLY A 68 6.01 0.05 -10.08
N GLU A 69 5.57 -0.43 -11.26
CA GLU A 69 6.39 -1.22 -12.18
C GLU A 69 7.22 -0.29 -13.06
N ALA A 70 8.55 -0.39 -12.96
CA ALA A 70 9.51 0.39 -13.75
C ALA A 70 9.37 1.93 -13.71
N SER A 71 8.55 2.50 -12.82
CA SER A 71 8.35 3.93 -12.67
C SER A 71 9.37 4.55 -11.70
N THR A 72 9.87 5.73 -12.04
CA THR A 72 10.76 6.53 -11.17
C THR A 72 10.09 7.80 -10.62
N GLU A 73 8.77 7.89 -10.69
CA GLU A 73 8.02 9.10 -10.32
C GLU A 73 7.99 9.31 -8.80
N GLU A 74 7.61 8.28 -8.05
CA GLU A 74 7.57 8.32 -6.58
C GLU A 74 8.67 7.45 -5.99
N CYS A 75 9.85 8.06 -5.79
CA CYS A 75 11.01 7.39 -5.26
C CYS A 75 11.40 7.85 -3.86
N GLU A 76 11.79 6.89 -3.04
CA GLU A 76 12.23 7.05 -1.67
C GLU A 76 13.60 6.39 -1.47
N LYS A 77 14.38 6.93 -0.52
CA LYS A 77 15.70 6.36 -0.19
C LYS A 77 15.61 5.09 0.65
N LYS A 78 14.45 4.83 1.27
CA LYS A 78 14.25 3.71 2.21
C LYS A 78 13.10 2.82 1.71
N GLN A 79 13.35 1.51 1.64
CA GLN A 79 12.36 0.48 1.28
C GLN A 79 11.02 0.65 2.00
N ILE A 80 11.06 0.75 3.33
CA ILE A 80 9.85 0.86 4.16
C ILE A 80 9.07 2.14 3.89
N LYS A 81 9.74 3.24 3.49
CA LYS A 81 9.04 4.48 3.12
C LYS A 81 8.31 4.31 1.80
N ALA A 82 8.99 3.74 0.79
CA ALA A 82 8.41 3.46 -0.50
C ALA A 82 7.21 2.50 -0.38
N ALA A 83 7.34 1.44 0.41
CA ALA A 83 6.26 0.49 0.68
C ALA A 83 5.07 1.14 1.42
N LYS A 84 5.31 2.07 2.34
CA LYS A 84 4.24 2.86 2.99
C LYS A 84 3.55 3.79 2.00
N ALA A 85 4.29 4.43 1.09
CA ALA A 85 3.73 5.27 0.04
C ALA A 85 2.85 4.43 -0.90
N ALA A 86 3.36 3.28 -1.35
CA ALA A 86 2.63 2.32 -2.17
C ALA A 86 1.30 1.88 -1.51
N CYS A 87 1.34 1.45 -0.25
CA CYS A 87 0.12 1.08 0.47
C CYS A 87 -0.80 2.26 0.81
N LYS A 88 -0.29 3.48 0.90
CA LYS A 88 -1.14 4.66 1.07
C LYS A 88 -1.91 5.00 -0.21
N ALA A 89 -1.31 4.71 -1.37
CA ALA A 89 -1.92 4.91 -2.68
C ALA A 89 -2.84 3.75 -3.13
N SER A 90 -2.85 2.63 -2.40
CA SER A 90 -3.60 1.41 -2.75
C SER A 90 -5.09 1.50 -2.48
#